data_AF-A0A354ZJZ7-F1
#
_entry.id   AF-A0A354ZJZ7-F1
#
_cell.length_a   1.000
_cell.length_b   1.000
_cell.length_c   1.000
_cell.angle_alpha   90.00
_cell.angle_beta   90.00
_cell.angle_gamma   90.00
#
_symmetry.space_group_name_H-M   'P 1'
#
loop_
_entity.id
_entity.type
_entity.pdbx_description
1 polymer ?
#
loop_
_entity_poly.entity_id
_entity_poly.type
_entity_poly.pdbx_seq_one_letter_code
_entity_poly.pdbx_strand_id
1 'polypeptide(L)'
;MMATPCNRYMEMQVQTAPAENLVLMLYDGALRFARQAQVDLAEGRMQDVHNNLTRAQDILGELMGSLNMDAGEVAQNLFRLYEFMQYRLVTANVRKSAEPIADVVQMLGELRATWSEAIREARGSVARSGGQ
;
A
#
# COMPACT_ATOMS: atom_id res chain seq x y z
N MET A 1 27.72 -2.71 2.53
CA MET A 1 26.35 -2.23 2.77
C MET A 1 25.43 -3.23 2.10
N MET A 2 24.71 -4.04 2.89
CA MET A 2 23.81 -5.08 2.37
C MET A 2 22.70 -4.40 1.56
N ALA A 3 22.61 -4.70 0.26
CA ALA A 3 21.42 -4.38 -0.50
C ALA A 3 20.25 -5.13 0.17
N THR A 4 19.41 -4.40 0.89
CA THR A 4 18.22 -4.95 1.54
C THR A 4 17.40 -5.66 0.48
N PRO A 5 16.99 -6.93 0.65
CA PRO A 5 16.21 -7.67 -0.33
C PRO A 5 14.99 -6.90 -0.87
N CYS A 6 14.41 -6.05 -0.02
CA CYS A 6 13.35 -5.10 -0.36
C CYS A 6 13.70 -4.16 -1.53
N ASN A 7 14.92 -3.60 -1.56
CA ASN A 7 15.31 -2.66 -2.61
C ASN A 7 15.37 -3.34 -3.98
N ARG A 8 15.93 -4.56 -4.04
CA ARG A 8 16.01 -5.34 -5.27
C ARG A 8 14.62 -5.74 -5.77
N TYR A 9 13.69 -6.09 -4.88
CA TYR A 9 12.30 -6.38 -5.25
C TYR A 9 11.62 -5.15 -5.87
N MET A 10 11.77 -3.99 -5.22
CA MET A 10 11.22 -2.73 -5.71
C MET A 10 11.85 -2.36 -7.06
N GLU A 11 13.17 -2.46 -7.21
CA GLU A 11 13.88 -2.25 -8.48
C GLU A 11 13.33 -3.13 -9.61
N MET A 12 13.08 -4.43 -9.37
CA MET A 12 12.50 -5.32 -10.39
C MET A 12 11.07 -4.92 -10.77
N GLN A 13 10.25 -4.50 -9.80
CA GLN A 13 8.87 -4.09 -10.05
C GLN A 13 8.78 -2.73 -10.78
N VAL A 14 9.79 -1.86 -10.58
CA VAL A 14 9.89 -0.50 -11.16
C VAL A 14 10.44 -0.49 -12.59
N GLN A 15 10.97 -1.59 -13.12
CA GLN A 15 11.50 -1.61 -14.50
C GLN A 15 10.43 -1.46 -15.60
N THR A 16 9.14 -1.46 -15.24
CA THR A 16 8.04 -1.15 -16.16
C THR A 16 7.43 0.21 -15.82
N ALA A 17 7.85 1.26 -16.52
CA ALA A 17 7.48 2.67 -16.30
C ALA A 17 5.96 2.98 -16.19
N PRO A 18 5.02 2.19 -16.77
CA PRO A 18 3.59 2.37 -16.53
C PRO A 18 3.08 1.77 -15.21
N ALA A 19 3.70 0.72 -14.68
CA ALA A 19 3.17 -0.09 -13.58
C ALA A 19 3.47 0.51 -12.20
N GLU A 20 4.60 1.17 -12.02
CA GLU A 20 5.01 1.76 -10.73
C GLU A 20 4.07 2.90 -10.27
N ASN A 21 3.57 3.70 -11.22
CA ASN A 21 2.61 4.76 -10.92
C ASN A 21 1.27 4.17 -10.51
N LEU A 22 0.89 2.99 -11.03
CA LEU A 22 -0.35 2.32 -10.65
C LEU A 22 -0.30 1.86 -9.18
N VAL A 23 0.84 1.33 -8.72
CA VAL A 23 1.00 0.92 -7.30
C VAL A 23 0.88 2.14 -6.37
N LEU A 24 1.52 3.26 -6.70
CA LEU A 24 1.37 4.51 -5.93
C LEU A 24 -0.08 5.01 -5.94
N MET A 25 -0.78 4.93 -7.08
CA MET A 25 -2.19 5.30 -7.18
C MET A 25 -3.10 4.40 -6.34
N LEU A 26 -2.80 3.10 -6.24
CA LEU A 26 -3.51 2.18 -5.35
C LEU A 26 -3.30 2.59 -3.89
N TYR A 27 -2.06 2.85 -3.46
CA TYR A 27 -1.82 3.35 -2.11
C TYR A 27 -2.54 4.67 -1.82
N ASP A 28 -2.45 5.64 -2.72
CA ASP A 28 -3.13 6.94 -2.58
C ASP A 28 -4.65 6.77 -2.51
N GLY A 29 -5.21 5.85 -3.30
CA GLY A 29 -6.63 5.47 -3.26
C GLY A 29 -7.05 4.83 -1.94
N ALA A 30 -6.29 3.85 -1.44
CA ALA A 30 -6.55 3.19 -0.17
C ALA A 30 -6.48 4.17 1.01
N LEU A 31 -5.46 5.05 1.02
CA LEU A 31 -5.31 6.11 2.00
C LEU A 31 -6.50 7.08 1.98
N ARG A 32 -6.93 7.52 0.79
CA ARG A 32 -8.07 8.41 0.64
C ARG A 32 -9.34 7.80 1.25
N PHE A 33 -9.64 6.55 0.91
CA PHE A 33 -10.83 5.88 1.43
C PHE A 33 -10.75 5.60 2.93
N ALA A 34 -9.60 5.14 3.44
CA ALA A 34 -9.43 4.91 4.87
C ALA A 34 -9.57 6.21 5.69
N ARG A 35 -8.96 7.32 5.24
CA ARG A 35 -9.12 8.63 5.89
C ARG A 35 -10.55 9.15 5.83
N GLN A 36 -11.22 9.00 4.68
CA GLN A 36 -12.63 9.39 4.57
C GLN A 36 -13.51 8.58 5.53
N ALA A 37 -13.26 7.28 5.69
CA ALA A 37 -13.96 6.47 6.67
C ALA A 37 -13.76 6.95 8.11
N GLN A 38 -12.59 7.50 8.48
CA GLN A 38 -12.39 8.10 9.81
C GLN A 38 -13.27 9.35 10.00
N VAL A 39 -13.37 10.19 8.98
CA VAL A 39 -14.23 11.38 8.98
C VAL A 39 -15.70 10.98 9.11
N ASP A 40 -16.16 10.05 8.27
CA ASP A 40 -17.54 9.55 8.28
C ASP A 40 -17.90 8.91 9.64
N LEU A 41 -16.93 8.23 10.27
CA LEU A 41 -17.12 7.61 11.58
C LEU A 41 -17.29 8.65 12.68
N ALA A 42 -16.47 9.72 12.67
CA ALA A 42 -16.61 10.84 13.59
C ALA A 42 -17.94 11.58 13.44
N GLU A 43 -18.49 11.60 12.22
CA GLU A 43 -19.76 12.27 11.89
C GLU A 43 -20.98 11.33 11.98
N GLY A 44 -20.80 10.08 12.41
CA GLY A 44 -21.90 9.13 12.62
C GLY A 44 -22.48 8.51 11.34
N ARG A 45 -21.85 8.68 10.17
CA ARG A 45 -22.35 8.19 8.87
C ARG A 45 -21.95 6.73 8.61
N MET A 46 -22.60 5.80 9.30
CA MET A 46 -22.21 4.38 9.32
C MET A 46 -22.23 3.68 7.95
N GLN A 47 -23.13 4.06 7.05
CA GLN A 47 -23.17 3.51 5.69
C GLN A 47 -21.96 3.96 4.88
N ASP A 48 -21.57 5.24 5.00
CA ASP A 48 -20.41 5.79 4.29
C ASP A 48 -19.11 5.21 4.83
N VAL A 49 -19.00 5.03 6.16
CA VAL A 49 -17.91 4.26 6.79
C VAL A 49 -17.77 2.89 6.14
N HIS A 50 -18.88 2.14 6.05
CA HIS A 50 -18.85 0.81 5.44
C HIS A 50 -18.39 0.84 3.98
N ASN A 51 -18.95 1.75 3.18
CA ASN A 51 -18.63 1.89 1.77
C ASN A 51 -17.13 2.23 1.56
N ASN A 52 -16.61 3.18 2.33
CA ASN A 52 -15.22 3.61 2.22
C ASN A 52 -14.24 2.55 2.74
N LEU A 53 -14.55 1.88 3.85
CA LEU A 53 -13.70 0.78 4.33
C LEU A 53 -13.67 -0.40 3.36
N THR A 54 -14.79 -0.73 2.72
CA THR A 54 -14.85 -1.81 1.72
C THR A 54 -14.01 -1.46 0.49
N ARG A 55 -14.06 -0.21 0.00
CA ARG A 55 -13.21 0.22 -1.12
C ARG A 55 -11.71 0.19 -0.78
N ALA A 56 -11.34 0.56 0.44
CA ALA A 56 -9.94 0.44 0.87
C ALA A 56 -9.49 -1.03 0.95
N GLN A 57 -10.38 -1.92 1.38
CA GLN A 57 -10.18 -3.37 1.40
C GLN A 57 -10.03 -3.97 0.00
N ASP A 58 -10.86 -3.56 -0.96
CA ASP A 58 -10.75 -4.02 -2.35
C ASP A 58 -9.37 -3.69 -2.93
N ILE A 59 -8.86 -2.49 -2.67
CA ILE A 59 -7.53 -2.07 -3.11
C ILE A 59 -6.42 -2.89 -2.45
N LEU A 60 -6.53 -3.20 -1.14
CA LEU A 60 -5.58 -4.11 -0.48
C LEU A 60 -5.62 -5.51 -1.11
N GLY A 61 -6.80 -5.98 -1.50
CA GLY A 61 -6.99 -7.21 -2.27
C GLY A 61 -6.22 -7.22 -3.58
N GLU A 62 -6.36 -6.15 -4.37
CA GLU A 62 -5.62 -5.98 -5.64
C GLU A 62 -4.10 -5.91 -5.41
N LEU A 63 -3.65 -5.18 -4.37
CA LEU A 63 -2.23 -5.12 -4.01
C LEU A 63 -1.69 -6.51 -3.66
N MET A 64 -2.42 -7.31 -2.87
CA MET A 64 -2.04 -8.69 -2.57
C MET A 64 -1.96 -9.56 -3.83
N GLY A 65 -2.96 -9.47 -4.71
CA GLY A 65 -3.02 -10.23 -5.96
C GLY A 65 -1.92 -9.84 -6.96
N SER A 66 -1.37 -8.63 -6.86
CA SER A 66 -0.30 -8.12 -7.73
C SER A 66 1.12 -8.50 -7.30
N LEU A 67 1.29 -9.13 -6.13
CA LEU A 67 2.62 -9.47 -5.61
C LEU A 67 3.28 -10.58 -6.44
N ASN A 68 4.53 -10.35 -6.84
CA ASN A 68 5.35 -11.41 -7.44
C ASN A 68 5.87 -12.33 -6.34
N MET A 69 5.19 -13.47 -6.12
CA MET A 69 5.53 -14.42 -5.07
C MET A 69 6.89 -15.12 -5.29
N ASP A 70 7.41 -15.14 -6.52
CA ASP A 70 8.74 -15.68 -6.82
C ASP A 70 9.87 -14.80 -6.27
N ALA A 71 9.57 -13.57 -5.84
CA ALA A 71 10.52 -12.70 -5.16
C ALA A 71 10.83 -13.15 -3.71
N GLY A 72 10.25 -14.26 -3.25
CA GLY A 72 10.60 -14.91 -1.99
C GLY A 72 10.11 -14.14 -0.77
N GLU A 73 10.96 -14.05 0.25
CA GLU A 73 10.58 -13.57 1.59
C GLU A 73 9.96 -12.16 1.58
N VAL A 74 10.44 -11.26 0.71
CA VAL A 74 9.92 -9.89 0.63
C VAL A 74 8.45 -9.86 0.21
N ALA A 75 8.08 -10.62 -0.83
CA ALA A 75 6.69 -10.70 -1.28
C ALA A 75 5.80 -11.34 -0.21
N GLN A 76 6.30 -12.37 0.48
CA GLN A 76 5.56 -13.01 1.58
C GLN A 76 5.35 -12.05 2.76
N ASN A 77 6.35 -11.23 3.10
CA ASN A 77 6.26 -10.23 4.16
C ASN A 77 5.24 -9.13 3.80
N LEU A 78 5.27 -8.64 2.56
CA LEU A 78 4.29 -7.67 2.06
C LEU A 78 2.87 -8.24 2.07
N PHE A 79 2.70 -9.48 1.62
CA PHE A 79 1.41 -10.16 1.67
C PHE A 79 0.84 -10.19 3.09
N ARG A 80 1.65 -10.60 4.08
CA ARG A 80 1.22 -10.64 5.49
C ARG A 80 0.90 -9.26 6.05
N LEU A 81 1.61 -8.21 5.64
CA LEU A 81 1.29 -6.84 6.02
C LEU A 81 -0.07 -6.40 5.46
N TYR A 82 -0.33 -6.69 4.18
CA TYR A 82 -1.63 -6.37 3.57
C TYR A 82 -2.77 -7.18 4.18
N GLU A 83 -2.57 -8.45 4.47
CA GLU A 83 -3.54 -9.30 5.17
C GLU A 83 -3.86 -8.75 6.57
N PHE A 84 -2.85 -8.30 7.31
CA PHE A 84 -3.07 -7.67 8.61
C PHE A 84 -3.87 -6.36 8.48
N MET A 85 -3.53 -5.50 7.50
CA MET A 85 -4.29 -4.27 7.25
C MET A 85 -5.74 -4.57 6.88
N GLN A 86 -5.97 -5.58 6.03
CA GLN A 86 -7.29 -6.07 5.65
C GLN A 86 -8.10 -6.46 6.90
N TYR A 87 -7.52 -7.27 7.79
CA TYR A 87 -8.14 -7.66 9.05
C TYR A 87 -8.49 -6.46 9.94
N ARG A 88 -7.60 -5.46 10.04
CA ARG A 88 -7.86 -4.23 10.81
C ARG A 88 -9.01 -3.43 10.23
N LEU A 89 -9.10 -3.26 8.90
CA LEU A 89 -10.20 -2.54 8.26
C LEU A 89 -11.55 -3.27 8.41
N VAL A 90 -11.56 -4.60 8.32
CA VAL A 90 -12.76 -5.42 8.60
C VAL A 90 -13.19 -5.23 10.07
N THR A 91 -12.23 -5.29 11.00
CA THR A 91 -12.48 -5.07 12.42
C THR A 91 -13.06 -3.69 12.70
N ALA A 92 -12.49 -2.63 12.11
CA ALA A 92 -13.05 -1.28 12.19
C ALA A 92 -14.48 -1.22 11.65
N ASN A 93 -14.76 -1.88 10.53
CA ASN A 93 -16.08 -1.85 9.92
C ASN A 93 -17.13 -2.56 10.79
N VAL A 94 -16.78 -3.70 11.40
CA VAL A 94 -17.69 -4.45 12.27
C VAL A 94 -17.89 -3.73 13.61
N ARG A 95 -16.80 -3.27 14.24
CA ARG A 95 -16.83 -2.68 15.58
C ARG A 95 -17.09 -1.17 15.60
N LYS A 96 -17.07 -0.52 14.44
CA LYS A 96 -17.15 0.94 14.28
C LYS A 96 -16.12 1.66 15.15
N SER A 97 -14.88 1.19 15.10
CA SER A 97 -13.75 1.75 15.85
C SER A 97 -12.80 2.52 14.93
N ALA A 98 -12.36 3.70 15.39
CA ALA A 98 -11.44 4.56 14.64
C ALA A 98 -9.98 4.10 14.70
N GLU A 99 -9.58 3.44 15.78
CA GLU A 99 -8.19 3.07 16.04
C GLU A 99 -7.65 2.07 15.00
N PRO A 100 -8.36 1.00 14.61
CA PRO A 100 -7.89 0.14 13.52
C PRO A 100 -7.77 0.83 12.16
N ILE A 101 -8.55 1.88 11.90
CA ILE A 101 -8.42 2.67 10.67
C ILE A 101 -7.15 3.52 10.72
N ALA A 102 -6.86 4.14 11.88
CA ALA A 102 -5.68 4.97 12.08
C ALA A 102 -4.38 4.18 11.86
N ASP A 103 -4.28 2.97 12.41
CA ASP A 103 -3.12 2.10 12.22
C ASP A 103 -2.89 1.77 10.75
N VAL A 104 -3.95 1.45 10.01
CA VAL A 104 -3.86 1.16 8.58
C VAL A 104 -3.46 2.40 7.78
N VAL A 105 -3.99 3.58 8.12
CA VAL A 105 -3.58 4.84 7.48
C VAL A 105 -2.09 5.12 7.68
N GLN A 106 -1.56 4.87 8.87
CA GLN A 106 -0.14 5.03 9.14
C GLN A 106 0.70 4.05 8.32
N MET A 107 0.37 2.75 8.37
CA MET A 107 1.10 1.70 7.64
C MET A 107 1.08 1.92 6.12
N LEU A 108 -0.08 2.26 5.54
CA LEU A 108 -0.19 2.61 4.12
C LEU A 108 0.64 3.83 3.77
N GLY A 109 0.67 4.85 4.64
CA GLY A 109 1.46 6.06 4.45
C GLY A 109 2.95 5.79 4.42
N GLU A 110 3.45 4.99 5.36
CA GLU A 110 4.85 4.57 5.42
C GLU A 110 5.24 3.77 4.18
N LEU A 111 4.46 2.75 3.80
CA LEU A 111 4.71 1.93 2.61
C LEU A 111 4.70 2.77 1.33
N ARG A 112 3.72 3.66 1.18
CA ARG A 112 3.63 4.57 0.02
C ARG A 112 4.87 5.46 -0.09
N ALA A 113 5.36 5.98 1.04
CA ALA A 113 6.57 6.80 1.06
C ALA A 113 7.80 5.96 0.67
N THR A 114 7.94 4.75 1.21
CA THR A 114 9.02 3.82 0.84
C THR A 114 9.01 3.50 -0.65
N TRP A 115 7.83 3.20 -1.22
CA TRP A 115 7.68 2.93 -2.66
C TRP A 115 8.04 4.15 -3.51
N SER A 116 7.60 5.34 -3.11
CA SER A 116 7.92 6.58 -3.82
C SER A 116 9.43 6.85 -3.83
N GLU A 117 10.11 6.54 -2.73
CA GLU A 117 11.57 6.69 -2.64
C GLU A 117 12.27 5.68 -3.56
N ALA A 118 11.91 4.40 -3.48
CA ALA A 118 12.51 3.36 -4.31
C ALA A 118 12.35 3.63 -5.81
N ILE A 119 11.18 4.13 -6.24
CA ILE A 119 10.96 4.56 -7.63
C ILE A 119 11.93 5.68 -8.04
N ARG A 120 12.13 6.67 -7.15
CA ARG A 120 13.05 7.78 -7.40
C ARG A 120 14.50 7.28 -7.53
N GLU A 121 14.92 6.40 -6.64
CA GLU A 121 16.27 5.80 -6.67
C GLU A 121 16.50 4.97 -7.94
N ALA A 122 15.54 4.12 -8.31
CA ALA A 122 15.59 3.32 -9.51
C ALA A 122 15.72 4.18 -10.77
N ARG A 123 14.92 5.25 -10.91
CA ARG A 123 15.04 6.21 -12.04
C ARG A 123 16.41 6.90 -12.06
N GLY A 124 16.93 7.29 -10.90
CA GLY A 124 18.27 7.88 -10.77
C GLY A 124 19.41 6.90 -11.08
N SER A 125 19.19 5.59 -10.93
CA SER A 125 20.15 4.54 -11.33
C SER A 125 20.18 4.34 -12.86
N VAL A 126 19.01 4.28 -13.50
CA VAL A 126 18.86 4.09 -14.96
C VAL A 126 19.45 5.27 -15.75
N ALA A 127 19.24 6.50 -15.27
CA ALA A 127 19.80 7.70 -15.89
C ALA A 127 21.35 7.74 -15.85
N ARG A 128 21.98 7.06 -14.88
CA ARG A 128 23.45 6.97 -14.78
C ARG A 128 24.05 5.87 -15.64
N SER A 129 23.31 4.81 -15.97
CA SER A 129 23.78 3.70 -16.81
C SER A 129 23.64 3.93 -18.32
N GLY A 130 22.73 4.81 -18.75
CA GLY A 130 22.51 5.11 -20.18
C GLY A 130 23.40 6.21 -20.78
N GLY A 131 24.43 6.66 -20.06
CA GLY A 131 25.28 7.80 -20.43
C GLY A 131 26.74 7.45 -20.76
N GLN A 132 27.05 6.22 -21.18
CA GLN A 132 28.38 5.82 -21.68
C GLN A 132 28.29 5.30 -23.12
#